data_AF-A0A352FNT0-F1
#
_entry.id   AF-A0A352FNT0-F1
#
_cell.length_a   1.000
_cell.length_b   1.000
_cell.length_c   1.000
_cell.angle_alpha   90.00
_cell.angle_beta   90.00
_cell.angle_gamma   90.00
#
_symmetry.space_group_name_H-M   'P 1'
#
loop_
_entity.id
_entity.type
_entity.pdbx_description
1 polymer ?
#
loop_
_entity_poly.entity_id
_entity_poly.type
_entity_poly.pdbx_seq_one_letter_code
_entity_poly.pdbx_strand_id
1 'polypeptide(L)'
;MKTKPYDEHYRRRHRIVGHYLAITAWIRGLDCIVLDRNDLQSLLSISNTGEDRVKQFVEDIKPWFQFNKPYYKPGSRTFVKSLFLSRAKLDSYLPKGRMGVDQRIARATTTNGALKIERFSNIRGSNPIPSEREIISNLALLASGIGAPRS
;
A
#
# COMPACT_ATOMS: atom_id res chain seq x y z
N MET A 1 -6.78 23.56 -11.48
CA MET A 1 -5.51 23.96 -10.82
C MET A 1 -4.35 23.43 -11.64
N LYS A 2 -3.37 24.27 -12.01
CA LYS A 2 -2.12 23.79 -12.63
C LYS A 2 -1.30 23.08 -11.56
N THR A 3 -1.06 21.78 -11.74
CA THR A 3 -0.19 20.98 -10.88
C THR A 3 1.25 21.50 -11.02
N LYS A 4 1.97 21.74 -9.92
CA LYS A 4 3.36 22.21 -10.02
C LYS A 4 4.25 21.07 -10.55
N PRO A 5 5.33 21.34 -11.29
CA PRO A 5 6.24 20.29 -11.79
C PRO A 5 6.78 19.37 -10.67
N TYR A 6 7.01 19.93 -9.48
CA TYR A 6 7.39 19.19 -8.27
C TYR A 6 6.33 18.15 -7.88
N ASP A 7 5.05 18.50 -7.98
CA ASP A 7 3.94 17.62 -7.62
C ASP A 7 3.79 16.47 -8.62
N GLU A 8 3.97 16.72 -9.92
CA GLU A 8 3.80 15.68 -10.95
C GLU A 8 4.87 14.58 -10.82
N HIS A 9 6.08 14.94 -10.39
CA HIS A 9 7.11 13.95 -10.05
C HIS A 9 6.64 13.00 -8.94
N TYR A 10 6.08 13.51 -7.84
CA TYR A 10 5.52 12.66 -6.78
C TYR A 10 4.35 11.81 -7.28
N ARG A 11 3.45 12.38 -8.07
CA ARG A 11 2.30 11.66 -8.62
C ARG A 11 2.73 10.50 -9.51
N ARG A 12 3.73 10.71 -10.37
CA ARG A 12 4.32 9.63 -11.19
C ARG A 12 4.84 8.52 -10.31
N ARG A 13 5.63 8.86 -9.28
CA ARG A 13 6.16 7.88 -8.34
C ARG A 13 5.07 7.13 -7.58
N HIS A 14 4.04 7.84 -7.10
CA HIS A 14 2.88 7.25 -6.43
C HIS A 14 2.20 6.21 -7.33
N ARG A 15 2.00 6.53 -8.61
CA ARG A 15 1.42 5.60 -9.59
C ARG A 15 2.30 4.38 -9.85
N ILE A 16 3.62 4.57 -9.95
CA ILE A 16 4.58 3.45 -10.09
C ILE A 16 4.46 2.49 -8.90
N VAL A 17 4.48 3.04 -7.68
CA VAL A 17 4.31 2.26 -6.44
C VAL A 17 2.93 1.61 -6.40
N GLY A 18 1.87 2.35 -6.73
CA GLY A 18 0.50 1.82 -6.78
C GLY A 18 0.36 0.65 -7.74
N HIS A 19 0.93 0.75 -8.94
CA HIS A 19 0.91 -0.31 -9.94
C HIS A 19 1.68 -1.55 -9.47
N TYR A 20 2.86 -1.36 -8.90
CA TYR A 20 3.65 -2.43 -8.31
C TYR A 20 2.91 -3.17 -7.20
N LEU A 21 2.31 -2.45 -6.26
CA LEU A 21 1.53 -3.04 -5.18
C LEU A 21 0.29 -3.75 -5.71
N ALA A 22 -0.38 -3.21 -6.73
CA ALA A 22 -1.57 -3.82 -7.33
C ALA A 22 -1.26 -5.16 -8.01
N ILE A 23 -0.17 -5.21 -8.79
CA ILE A 23 0.32 -6.44 -9.41
C ILE A 23 0.75 -7.45 -8.34
N THR A 24 1.49 -6.98 -7.32
CA THR A 24 1.89 -7.82 -6.17
C THR A 24 0.68 -8.44 -5.48
N ALA A 25 -0.36 -7.65 -5.22
CA ALA A 25 -1.61 -8.12 -4.63
C ALA A 25 -2.31 -9.14 -5.55
N TRP A 26 -2.37 -8.85 -6.85
CA TRP A 26 -3.05 -9.71 -7.81
C TRP A 26 -2.39 -11.08 -7.95
N ILE A 27 -1.06 -11.12 -8.10
CA ILE A 27 -0.28 -12.37 -8.20
C ILE A 27 -0.53 -13.29 -7.00
N ARG A 28 -0.73 -12.70 -5.81
CA ARG A 28 -0.96 -13.42 -4.55
C ARG A 28 -2.43 -13.65 -4.22
N GLY A 29 -3.34 -13.17 -5.07
CA GLY A 29 -4.77 -13.23 -4.81
C GLY A 29 -5.21 -12.47 -3.55
N LEU A 30 -4.51 -11.40 -3.18
CA LEU A 30 -4.81 -10.56 -2.01
C LEU A 30 -5.84 -9.48 -2.34
N ASP A 31 -6.80 -9.26 -1.45
CA ASP A 31 -7.76 -8.16 -1.56
C ASP A 31 -7.16 -6.86 -1.03
N CYS A 32 -6.30 -6.96 0.00
CA CYS A 32 -5.72 -5.82 0.69
C CYS A 32 -4.23 -6.05 1.01
N ILE A 33 -3.41 -5.02 0.74
CA ILE A 33 -2.03 -4.93 1.22
C ILE A 33 -1.96 -3.92 2.36
N VAL A 34 -1.26 -4.28 3.43
CA VAL A 34 -0.98 -3.37 4.55
C VAL A 34 0.45 -2.88 4.47
N LEU A 35 0.62 -1.56 4.41
CA LEU A 35 1.93 -0.90 4.49
C LEU A 35 2.15 -0.37 5.90
N ASP A 36 3.27 -0.76 6.52
CA ASP A 36 3.70 -0.12 7.76
C ASP A 36 4.35 1.24 7.48
N ARG A 37 4.56 2.03 8.53
CA ARG A 37 5.22 3.34 8.41
C ARG A 37 6.53 3.27 7.64
N ASN A 38 7.39 2.31 7.99
CA ASN A 38 8.72 2.19 7.38
C ASN A 38 8.58 1.84 5.89
N ASP A 39 7.63 0.96 5.53
CA ASP A 39 7.36 0.62 4.13
C ASP A 39 6.92 1.86 3.34
N LEU A 40 6.01 2.66 3.89
CA LEU A 40 5.54 3.91 3.27
C LEU A 40 6.68 4.90 3.08
N GLN A 41 7.50 5.12 4.12
CA GLN A 41 8.62 6.06 4.06
C GLN A 41 9.63 5.65 3.00
N SER A 42 9.97 4.37 2.92
CA SER A 42 10.94 3.86 1.96
C SER A 42 10.39 3.85 0.53
N LEU A 43 9.19 3.30 0.30
CA LEU A 43 8.58 3.24 -1.04
C LEU A 43 8.37 4.63 -1.65
N LEU A 44 7.99 5.61 -0.83
CA LEU A 44 7.74 6.98 -1.29
C LEU A 44 8.97 7.90 -1.17
N SER A 45 10.08 7.40 -0.61
CA SER A 45 11.26 8.21 -0.21
C SER A 45 10.87 9.49 0.54
N ILE A 46 10.02 9.35 1.55
CA ILE A 46 9.58 10.45 2.41
C ILE A 46 10.06 10.26 3.85
N SER A 47 10.53 11.33 4.47
CA SER A 47 10.96 11.33 5.87
C SER A 47 9.79 11.43 6.86
N ASN A 48 8.65 11.95 6.44
CA ASN A 48 7.45 12.07 7.26
C ASN A 48 6.23 11.48 6.57
N THR A 49 5.27 11.04 7.37
CA THR A 49 4.00 10.45 6.94
C THR A 49 2.83 11.34 7.35
N GLY A 50 2.97 12.63 7.03
CA GLY A 50 1.91 13.63 7.21
C GLY A 50 0.60 13.17 6.60
N GLU A 51 -0.52 13.46 7.25
CA GLU A 51 -1.86 13.11 6.75
C GLU A 51 -2.07 13.57 5.30
N ASP A 52 -1.64 14.80 4.96
CA ASP A 52 -1.74 15.33 3.60
C ASP A 52 -0.97 14.50 2.57
N ARG A 53 0.24 14.01 2.93
CA ARG A 53 1.04 13.17 2.04
C ARG A 53 0.43 11.80 1.84
N VAL A 54 -0.05 11.18 2.92
CA VAL A 54 -0.75 9.89 2.85
C VAL A 54 -2.03 10.04 2.03
N LYS A 55 -2.78 11.12 2.22
CA LYS A 55 -3.98 11.43 1.45
C LYS A 55 -3.67 11.62 -0.03
N GLN A 56 -2.63 12.39 -0.37
CA GLN A 56 -2.20 12.57 -1.77
C GLN A 56 -1.81 11.24 -2.42
N PHE A 57 -1.00 10.43 -1.72
CA PHE A 57 -0.62 9.10 -2.20
C PHE A 57 -1.85 8.24 -2.48
N VAL A 58 -2.78 8.17 -1.53
CA VAL A 58 -4.04 7.43 -1.66
C VAL A 58 -4.87 7.89 -2.86
N GLU A 59 -5.02 9.20 -3.07
CA GLU A 59 -5.76 9.73 -4.22
C GLU A 59 -5.07 9.38 -5.56
N ASP A 60 -3.74 9.42 -5.61
CA ASP A 60 -3.00 9.09 -6.82
C ASP A 60 -3.06 7.59 -7.18
N ILE A 61 -3.24 6.70 -6.19
CA ILE A 61 -3.35 5.24 -6.40
C ILE A 61 -4.78 4.69 -6.41
N LYS A 62 -5.77 5.57 -6.27
CA LYS A 62 -7.20 5.23 -6.24
C LYS A 62 -7.67 4.33 -7.41
N PRO A 63 -7.15 4.43 -8.65
CA PRO A 63 -7.51 3.52 -9.73
C PRO A 63 -7.21 2.04 -9.43
N TRP A 64 -6.22 1.76 -8.58
CA TRP A 64 -5.87 0.38 -8.18
C TRP A 64 -6.42 0.00 -6.81
N PHE A 65 -6.50 0.95 -5.88
CA PHE A 65 -6.95 0.71 -4.51
C PHE A 65 -8.07 1.70 -4.15
N GLN A 66 -9.29 1.38 -4.59
CA GLN A 66 -10.46 2.23 -4.36
C GLN A 66 -10.75 2.43 -2.87
N PHE A 67 -10.46 1.41 -2.04
CA PHE A 67 -10.73 1.44 -0.62
C PHE A 67 -9.41 1.50 0.14
N ASN A 68 -9.34 2.37 1.13
CA ASN A 68 -8.14 2.50 1.94
C ASN A 68 -8.51 2.90 3.38
N LYS A 69 -7.62 2.59 4.31
CA LYS A 69 -7.78 2.99 5.71
C LYS A 69 -6.42 3.29 6.35
N PRO A 70 -6.05 4.57 6.53
CA PRO A 70 -4.90 4.94 7.34
C PRO A 70 -5.24 4.79 8.83
N TYR A 71 -4.29 4.26 9.60
CA TYR A 71 -4.33 4.26 11.06
C TYR A 71 -3.16 5.08 11.60
N TYR A 72 -3.45 6.19 12.25
CA TYR A 72 -2.44 7.06 12.85
C TYR A 72 -2.16 6.70 14.31
N LYS A 73 -0.99 7.10 14.82
CA LYS A 73 -0.70 7.05 16.25
C LYS A 73 -1.72 7.93 17.00
N PRO A 74 -2.28 7.47 18.14
CA PRO A 74 -3.19 8.30 18.94
C PRO A 74 -2.56 9.67 19.24
N GLY A 75 -3.32 10.74 19.02
CA GLY A 75 -2.87 12.12 19.24
C GLY A 75 -1.92 12.68 18.17
N SER A 76 -1.65 11.97 17.06
CA SER A 76 -0.80 12.45 15.98
C SER A 76 -1.50 12.34 14.62
N ARG A 77 -1.43 13.41 13.81
CA ARG A 77 -1.83 13.41 12.40
C ARG A 77 -0.65 13.30 11.43
N THR A 78 0.56 13.20 11.96
CA THR A 78 1.80 13.16 11.17
C THR A 78 2.50 11.81 11.21
N PHE A 79 2.02 10.92 12.07
CA PHE A 79 2.57 9.59 12.28
C PHE A 79 1.53 8.54 11.89
N VAL A 80 1.59 8.06 10.65
CA VAL A 80 0.83 6.88 10.24
C VAL A 80 1.52 5.66 10.82
N LYS A 81 0.75 4.77 11.45
CA LYS A 81 1.23 3.47 11.94
C LYS A 81 1.17 2.43 10.83
N SER A 82 0.03 2.36 10.16
CA SER A 82 -0.22 1.43 9.05
C SER A 82 -1.26 2.00 8.09
N LEU A 83 -1.12 1.71 6.80
CA LEU A 83 -2.08 2.04 5.76
C LEU A 83 -2.60 0.75 5.11
N PHE A 84 -3.91 0.54 5.16
CA PHE A 84 -4.58 -0.55 4.46
C PHE A 84 -4.96 -0.06 3.06
N LEU A 85 -4.53 -0.78 2.02
CA LEU A 85 -4.81 -0.50 0.62
C LEU A 85 -5.58 -1.68 0.05
N SER A 86 -6.84 -1.48 -0.31
CA SER A 86 -7.76 -2.56 -0.65
C SER A 86 -8.51 -2.32 -1.96
N ARG A 87 -8.74 -3.42 -2.66
CA ARG A 87 -9.57 -3.49 -3.87
C ARG A 87 -11.03 -3.80 -3.54
N ALA A 88 -11.29 -4.35 -2.35
CA ALA A 88 -12.62 -4.62 -1.82
C ALA A 88 -12.98 -3.68 -0.66
N LYS A 89 -14.28 -3.48 -0.42
CA LYS A 89 -14.80 -2.61 0.65
C LYS A 89 -14.22 -3.05 2.01
N LEU A 90 -13.65 -2.10 2.76
CA LEU A 90 -13.00 -2.38 4.06
C LEU A 90 -13.95 -2.30 5.26
N ASP A 91 -14.95 -1.40 5.21
CA ASP A 91 -15.72 -0.99 6.40
C ASP A 91 -16.53 -2.11 7.04
N SER A 92 -16.92 -3.12 6.26
CA SER A 92 -17.66 -4.30 6.74
C SER A 92 -16.76 -5.34 7.42
N TYR A 93 -15.44 -5.27 7.23
CA TYR A 93 -14.50 -6.31 7.67
C TYR A 93 -13.49 -5.79 8.72
N LEU A 94 -13.14 -4.51 8.69
CA LEU A 94 -12.16 -3.97 9.63
C LEU A 94 -12.81 -3.76 11.01
N PRO A 95 -12.28 -4.41 12.07
CA PRO A 95 -12.85 -4.30 13.40
C PRO A 95 -12.70 -2.88 13.97
N LYS A 96 -13.73 -2.42 14.67
CA LYS A 96 -13.70 -1.11 15.36
C LYS A 96 -12.85 -1.18 16.63
N GLY A 97 -12.30 -0.03 17.05
CA GLY A 97 -11.55 0.10 18.30
C GLY A 97 -10.03 0.06 18.18
N ARG A 98 -9.36 0.20 19.34
CA ARG A 98 -7.90 0.19 19.46
C ARG A 98 -7.39 -1.24 19.48
N MET A 99 -6.47 -1.55 18.57
CA MET A 99 -5.77 -2.84 18.51
C MET A 99 -4.50 -2.75 17.66
N GLY A 100 -3.63 -3.76 17.78
CA GLY A 100 -2.46 -3.93 16.94
C GLY A 100 -2.81 -4.23 15.47
N VAL A 101 -1.84 -4.08 14.58
CA VAL A 101 -2.02 -4.33 13.13
C VAL A 101 -2.30 -5.82 12.90
N ASP A 102 -1.50 -6.72 13.50
CA ASP A 102 -1.67 -8.16 13.32
C ASP A 102 -3.02 -8.66 13.87
N GLN A 103 -3.44 -8.13 15.02
CA GLN A 103 -4.73 -8.45 15.61
C GLN A 103 -5.90 -7.94 14.74
N ARG A 104 -5.72 -6.81 14.06
CA ARG A 104 -6.69 -6.25 13.11
C ARG A 104 -6.79 -7.10 11.85
N ILE A 105 -5.64 -7.53 11.31
CA ILE A 105 -5.58 -8.43 10.15
C ILE A 105 -6.27 -9.75 10.50
N ALA A 106 -5.87 -10.39 11.61
CA ALA A 106 -6.44 -11.66 12.05
C ALA A 106 -7.97 -11.62 12.18
N ARG A 107 -8.53 -10.54 12.73
CA ARG A 107 -9.99 -10.37 12.85
C ARG A 107 -10.68 -10.09 11.51
N ALA A 108 -10.05 -9.32 10.63
CA ALA A 108 -10.60 -9.03 9.31
C ALA A 108 -10.66 -10.30 8.44
N THR A 109 -9.67 -11.19 8.57
CA THR A 109 -9.61 -12.47 7.87
C THR A 109 -10.58 -13.51 8.42
N THR A 110 -11.11 -13.36 9.64
CA THR A 110 -12.07 -14.32 10.23
C THR A 110 -13.53 -13.91 10.11
N THR A 111 -13.84 -12.74 9.55
CA THR A 111 -15.21 -12.19 9.46
C THR A 111 -15.90 -12.59 8.13
N ASN A 112 -17.18 -13.01 8.17
CA ASN A 112 -18.10 -13.36 7.05
C ASN A 112 -17.65 -12.93 5.63
N GLY A 113 -16.91 -13.79 4.92
CA GLY A 113 -16.38 -13.53 3.57
C GLY A 113 -14.95 -13.00 3.52
N ALA A 114 -14.18 -13.20 4.60
CA ALA A 114 -12.74 -13.05 4.80
C ALA A 114 -11.96 -12.35 3.68
N LEU A 115 -11.64 -11.07 3.88
CA LEU A 115 -10.66 -10.39 3.05
C LEU A 115 -9.32 -11.11 3.15
N LYS A 116 -8.68 -11.36 2.00
CA LYS A 116 -7.30 -11.82 1.95
C LYS A 116 -6.38 -10.62 2.15
N ILE A 117 -5.90 -10.45 3.37
CA ILE A 117 -5.07 -9.32 3.79
C ILE A 117 -3.68 -9.82 4.15
N GLU A 118 -2.64 -9.16 3.66
CA GLU A 118 -1.26 -9.44 4.03
C GLU A 118 -0.44 -8.15 4.20
N ARG A 119 0.55 -8.17 5.08
CA ARG A 119 1.51 -7.07 5.25
C ARG A 119 2.53 -7.11 4.13
N PHE A 120 2.88 -5.95 3.59
CA PHE A 120 3.92 -5.85 2.57
C PHE A 120 5.28 -6.36 3.06
N SER A 121 5.60 -6.10 4.32
CA SER A 121 6.80 -6.64 4.98
C SER A 121 6.85 -8.17 4.94
N ASN A 122 5.72 -8.86 5.13
CA ASN A 122 5.62 -10.33 5.02
C ASN A 122 5.74 -10.80 3.57
N ILE A 123 5.08 -10.11 2.63
CA ILE A 123 5.17 -10.40 1.19
C ILE A 123 6.63 -10.36 0.70
N ARG A 124 7.37 -9.36 1.18
CA ARG A 124 8.78 -9.13 0.84
C ARG A 124 9.72 -10.10 1.57
N GLY A 125 9.33 -10.56 2.76
CA GLY A 125 10.18 -11.34 3.65
C GLY A 125 11.42 -10.56 4.08
N SER A 126 12.59 -11.18 3.95
CA SER A 126 13.90 -10.58 4.28
C SER A 126 14.48 -9.69 3.18
N ASN A 127 13.92 -9.72 1.96
CA ASN A 127 14.43 -8.93 0.83
C ASN A 127 14.34 -7.43 1.13
N PRO A 128 15.26 -6.55 0.70
CA PRO A 128 15.13 -5.11 0.89
C PRO A 128 13.89 -4.52 0.19
N ILE A 129 13.45 -3.34 0.63
CA ILE A 129 12.37 -2.61 -0.07
C ILE A 129 12.91 -2.21 -1.44
N PRO A 130 12.24 -2.54 -2.55
CA PRO A 130 12.76 -2.27 -3.88
C PRO A 130 12.82 -0.77 -4.14
N SER A 131 13.90 -0.36 -4.77
CA SER A 131 14.06 0.98 -5.34
C SER A 131 13.09 1.20 -6.51
N GLU A 132 12.87 2.46 -6.87
CA GLU A 132 12.03 2.80 -8.03
C GLU A 132 12.53 2.13 -9.32
N ARG A 133 13.86 2.05 -9.52
CA ARG A 133 14.47 1.38 -10.68
C ARG A 133 14.15 -0.11 -10.70
N GLU A 134 14.20 -0.78 -9.56
CA GLU A 134 13.87 -2.20 -9.43
C GLU A 134 12.38 -2.43 -9.67
N ILE A 135 11.52 -1.55 -9.14
CA ILE A 135 10.07 -1.60 -9.40
C ILE A 135 9.80 -1.48 -10.90
N ILE A 136 10.35 -0.45 -11.57
CA ILE A 136 10.14 -0.23 -13.01
C ILE A 136 10.65 -1.42 -13.81
N SER A 137 11.85 -1.92 -13.50
CA SER A 137 12.44 -3.08 -14.17
C SER A 137 11.55 -4.31 -14.03
N ASN A 138 11.05 -4.58 -12.82
CA ASN A 138 10.16 -5.71 -12.57
C ASN A 138 8.85 -5.59 -13.37
N LEU A 139 8.22 -4.41 -13.34
CA LEU A 139 6.99 -4.14 -14.09
C LEU A 139 7.18 -4.28 -15.60
N ALA A 140 8.31 -3.80 -16.15
CA ALA A 140 8.62 -3.92 -17.57
C ALA A 140 8.87 -5.37 -17.99
N LEU A 141 9.56 -6.16 -17.15
CA LEU A 141 9.78 -7.58 -17.40
C LEU A 141 8.46 -8.36 -17.38
N LEU A 142 7.56 -8.07 -16.44
CA LEU A 142 6.24 -8.69 -16.39
C LEU A 142 5.39 -8.30 -17.61
N ALA A 143 5.36 -7.01 -17.97
CA ALA A 143 4.58 -6.51 -19.11
C ALA A 143 5.06 -7.05 -20.46
N SER A 144 6.35 -7.35 -20.60
CA SER A 144 6.94 -7.94 -21.80
C SER A 144 6.83 -9.47 -21.87
N GLY A 145 6.31 -10.12 -20.81
CA GLY A 145 6.26 -11.58 -20.71
C GLY A 145 7.63 -12.26 -20.55
N ILE A 146 8.71 -11.47 -20.40
CA ILE A 146 10.07 -11.99 -20.16
C ILE A 146 10.18 -12.48 -18.71
N GLY A 147 9.60 -11.72 -17.78
CA GLY A 147 9.53 -12.10 -16.37
C GLY A 147 8.24 -12.86 -16.07
N ALA A 148 8.33 -13.87 -15.20
CA ALA A 148 7.16 -14.51 -14.61
C ALA A 148 6.88 -13.96 -13.20
N PRO A 149 5.60 -13.88 -12.79
CA PRO A 149 5.23 -13.66 -11.40
C PRO A 149 5.95 -14.63 -10.47
N ARG A 150 6.67 -14.11 -9.48
CA ARG A 150 7.21 -14.94 -8.41
C ARG A 150 6.14 -15.07 -7.33
N SER A 151 5.58 -16.27 -7.19
CA SER A 151 4.65 -16.65 -6.12
C SER A 151 5.35 -16.56 -4.77
#